data_AF-A0AAN8TUJ0-F1
#
_entry.id   AF-A0AAN8TUJ0-F1
#
_cell.length_a   1.000
_cell.length_b   1.000
_cell.length_c   1.000
_cell.angle_alpha   90.00
_cell.angle_beta   90.00
_cell.angle_gamma   90.00
#
_symmetry.space_group_name_H-M   'P 1'
#
loop_
_entity.id
_entity.type
_entity.pdbx_description
1 polymer ?
#
loop_
_entity_poly.entity_id
_entity_poly.type
_entity_poly.pdbx_seq_one_letter_code
_entity_poly.pdbx_strand_id
1 'polypeptide(L)'
;MENRGNVDQNDEGRMHRQYRIQLRRREQAREAQMRVGVLPPPGVGSKSEKGMRPSMEDEVSIHPNLCSPPINGGRPLHFYAVYDGHGGSQVSALCKEKMHLIVAEELIRPENNTKMMSSSSSSSGSGSGSSSSSDRGQQRDWEAAWIRILQRSFQRMDKIICFNCDCGSLSYRCLCPPNQNLRLMGSTAIIAIVTDHAIVIANCGDSRAVLSRNGNALSVSFDHKKYLIF
;
A
#
# COMPACT_ATOMS: atom_id res chain seq x y z
N MET A 1 0.73 -14.57 -63.41
CA MET A 1 1.01 -13.18 -62.95
C MET A 1 0.24 -12.98 -61.65
N GLU A 2 0.86 -13.28 -60.52
CA GLU A 2 0.25 -13.05 -59.20
C GLU A 2 1.08 -12.01 -58.45
N ASN A 3 0.42 -10.92 -58.11
CA ASN A 3 0.98 -9.75 -57.47
C ASN A 3 0.96 -9.99 -55.94
N ARG A 4 2.09 -10.39 -55.35
CA ARG A 4 2.21 -10.58 -53.89
C ARG A 4 2.68 -9.30 -53.21
N GLY A 5 1.72 -8.61 -52.60
CA GLY A 5 1.78 -7.98 -51.27
C GLY A 5 2.98 -7.10 -50.91
N ASN A 6 2.82 -5.79 -51.10
CA ASN A 6 3.67 -4.75 -50.51
C ASN A 6 2.97 -4.08 -49.31
N VAL A 7 2.48 -4.89 -48.35
CA VAL A 7 1.58 -4.42 -47.26
C VAL A 7 2.29 -4.32 -45.90
N ASP A 8 3.37 -5.05 -45.64
CA ASP A 8 3.89 -5.20 -44.25
C ASP A 8 4.77 -4.05 -43.72
N GLN A 9 5.51 -3.32 -44.56
CA GLN A 9 6.46 -2.31 -44.07
C GLN A 9 5.81 -0.98 -43.66
N ASN A 10 4.66 -0.66 -44.24
CA ASN A 10 3.94 0.59 -43.96
C ASN A 10 3.17 0.54 -42.64
N ASP A 11 2.74 -0.65 -42.21
CA ASP A 11 1.94 -0.82 -40.99
C ASP A 11 2.79 -0.80 -39.71
N GLU A 12 4.00 -1.36 -39.74
CA GLU A 12 4.96 -1.25 -38.63
C GLU A 12 5.38 0.22 -38.37
N GLY A 13 5.65 0.99 -39.43
CA GLY A 13 5.95 2.42 -39.32
C GLY A 13 4.76 3.24 -38.78
N ARG A 14 3.53 2.84 -39.12
CA ARG A 14 2.29 3.45 -38.61
C ARG A 14 2.09 3.16 -37.12
N MET A 15 2.31 1.91 -36.72
CA MET A 15 2.21 1.45 -35.33
C MET A 15 3.27 2.13 -34.44
N HIS A 16 4.51 2.22 -34.91
CA HIS A 16 5.60 2.88 -34.20
C HIS A 16 5.34 4.39 -34.04
N ARG A 17 4.78 5.05 -35.06
CA ARG A 17 4.37 6.46 -35.00
C ARG A 17 3.21 6.68 -34.05
N GLN A 18 2.19 5.80 -34.06
CA GLN A 18 1.08 5.83 -33.10
C GLN A 18 1.59 5.67 -31.66
N TYR A 19 2.50 4.73 -31.41
CA TYR A 19 3.08 4.50 -30.09
C TYR A 19 3.82 5.74 -29.56
N ARG A 20 4.65 6.40 -30.39
CA ARG A 20 5.34 7.65 -29.99
C ARG A 20 4.38 8.81 -29.71
N ILE A 21 3.29 8.92 -30.46
CA ILE A 21 2.23 9.92 -30.18
C ILE A 21 1.54 9.60 -28.85
N GLN A 22 1.28 8.32 -28.57
CA GLN A 22 0.66 7.86 -27.33
C GLN A 22 1.55 8.12 -26.11
N LEU A 23 2.86 7.88 -26.22
CA LEU A 23 3.85 8.20 -25.19
C LEU A 23 3.89 9.71 -24.90
N ARG A 24 4.00 10.56 -25.92
CA ARG A 24 3.98 12.02 -25.74
C ARG A 24 2.68 12.51 -25.10
N ARG A 25 1.52 11.94 -25.48
CA ARG A 25 0.24 12.28 -24.86
C ARG A 25 0.20 11.87 -23.38
N ARG A 26 0.76 10.71 -23.01
CA ARG A 26 0.90 10.30 -21.60
C ARG A 26 1.83 11.24 -20.84
N GLU A 27 2.97 11.62 -21.42
CA GLU A 27 3.90 12.58 -20.81
C GLU A 27 3.26 13.97 -20.63
N GLN A 28 2.58 14.50 -21.65
CA GLN A 28 1.87 15.78 -21.55
C GLN A 28 0.73 15.76 -20.54
N ALA A 29 -0.06 14.67 -20.48
CA ALA A 29 -1.09 14.50 -19.45
C ALA A 29 -0.48 14.42 -18.05
N ARG A 30 0.65 13.74 -17.90
CA ARG A 30 1.44 13.64 -16.66
C ARG A 30 1.94 15.02 -16.21
N GLU A 31 2.51 15.79 -17.13
CA GLU A 31 2.98 17.15 -16.89
C GLU A 31 1.83 18.09 -16.54
N ALA A 32 0.69 18.00 -17.24
CA ALA A 32 -0.50 18.77 -16.95
C ALA A 32 -1.04 18.48 -15.54
N GLN A 33 -1.12 17.20 -15.15
CA GLN A 33 -1.52 16.80 -13.79
C GLN A 33 -0.56 17.35 -12.72
N MET A 34 0.76 17.26 -12.96
CA MET A 34 1.77 17.84 -12.05
C MET A 34 1.63 19.36 -11.91
N ARG A 35 1.22 20.09 -12.97
CA ARG A 35 0.97 21.54 -12.90
C ARG A 35 -0.23 21.91 -12.02
N VAL A 36 -1.20 21.01 -11.85
CA VAL A 36 -2.35 21.20 -10.94
C VAL A 36 -2.09 20.57 -9.56
N GLY A 37 -0.85 20.18 -9.25
CA GLY A 37 -0.47 19.59 -7.96
C GLY A 37 -0.97 18.16 -7.75
N VAL A 38 -1.45 17.49 -8.80
CA VAL A 38 -1.87 16.08 -8.76
C VAL A 38 -0.75 15.24 -9.33
N LEU A 39 -0.03 14.50 -8.48
CA LEU A 39 0.97 13.57 -9.00
C LEU A 39 0.26 12.42 -9.74
N PRO A 40 0.77 12.02 -10.92
CA PRO A 40 0.30 10.82 -11.59
C PRO A 40 0.53 9.59 -10.71
N PRO A 41 -0.26 8.52 -10.85
CA PRO A 41 0.00 7.28 -10.14
C PRO A 41 1.43 6.77 -10.42
N PRO A 42 2.14 6.23 -9.41
CA PRO A 42 3.45 5.62 -9.60
C PRO A 42 3.39 4.52 -10.66
N GLY A 43 4.43 4.44 -11.49
CA GLY A 43 4.61 3.27 -12.35
C GLY A 43 4.86 2.05 -11.47
N VAL A 44 4.10 0.98 -11.70
CA VAL A 44 4.19 -0.27 -10.94
C VAL A 44 4.31 -1.46 -11.89
N GLY A 45 5.13 -2.43 -11.50
CA GLY A 45 5.20 -3.75 -12.10
C GLY A 45 5.23 -4.79 -11.00
N SER A 46 4.66 -5.96 -11.27
CA SER A 46 4.71 -7.09 -10.35
C SER A 46 4.90 -8.39 -11.10
N LYS A 47 5.49 -9.35 -10.40
CA LYS A 47 5.69 -10.72 -10.85
C LYS A 47 5.56 -11.61 -9.62
N SER A 48 4.77 -12.67 -9.74
CA SER A 48 4.55 -13.65 -8.67
C SER A 48 4.41 -15.01 -9.34
N GLU A 49 5.24 -15.97 -8.94
CA GLU A 49 5.36 -17.28 -9.56
C GLU A 49 5.50 -18.36 -8.49
N LYS A 50 4.85 -19.50 -8.70
CA LYS A 50 4.95 -20.67 -7.80
C LYS A 50 6.37 -21.21 -7.66
N GLY A 51 7.18 -21.08 -8.72
CA GLY A 51 8.47 -21.74 -8.82
C GLY A 51 8.34 -23.26 -8.64
N MET A 52 9.27 -23.84 -7.86
CA MET A 52 9.36 -25.28 -7.60
C MET A 52 8.47 -25.77 -6.45
N ARG A 53 7.67 -24.89 -5.85
CA ARG A 53 6.77 -25.26 -4.74
C ARG A 53 5.58 -26.09 -5.26
N PRO A 54 5.02 -26.99 -4.43
CA PRO A 54 3.84 -27.76 -4.81
C PRO A 54 2.61 -26.87 -4.99
N SER A 55 2.40 -25.91 -4.08
CA SER A 55 1.32 -24.92 -4.05
C SER A 55 1.86 -23.49 -4.22
N MET A 56 1.00 -22.58 -4.67
CA MET A 56 1.28 -21.14 -4.69
C MET A 56 0.56 -20.50 -3.49
N GLU A 57 1.32 -19.97 -2.54
CA GLU A 57 0.78 -19.37 -1.31
C GLU A 57 1.07 -17.87 -1.23
N ASP A 58 1.88 -17.32 -2.13
CA ASP A 58 2.18 -15.88 -2.18
C ASP A 58 1.04 -15.12 -2.87
N GLU A 59 0.79 -13.91 -2.38
CA GLU A 59 -0.16 -12.99 -2.98
C GLU A 59 0.37 -11.56 -3.05
N VAL A 60 -0.09 -10.81 -4.06
CA VAL A 60 0.28 -9.41 -4.29
C VAL A 60 -0.97 -8.56 -4.45
N SER A 61 -0.98 -7.40 -3.78
CA SER A 61 -2.03 -6.37 -3.90
C SER A 61 -1.47 -5.07 -4.45
N ILE A 62 -2.15 -4.50 -5.44
CA ILE A 62 -1.75 -3.27 -6.13
C ILE A 62 -2.99 -2.41 -6.31
N HIS A 63 -3.07 -1.31 -5.56
CA HIS A 63 -4.21 -0.41 -5.55
C HIS A 63 -3.73 1.05 -5.65
N PRO A 64 -3.42 1.53 -6.87
CA PRO A 64 -3.14 2.94 -7.10
C PRO A 64 -4.41 3.77 -6.88
N ASN A 65 -4.29 4.96 -6.29
CA ASN A 65 -5.43 5.84 -5.96
C ASN A 65 -6.44 5.16 -5.03
N LEU A 66 -5.96 4.44 -4.01
CA LEU A 66 -6.80 3.68 -3.08
C LEU A 66 -7.82 4.60 -2.38
N CYS A 67 -7.34 5.72 -1.81
CA CYS A 67 -8.19 6.73 -1.18
C CYS A 67 -7.44 8.07 -1.03
N SER A 68 -8.14 9.09 -0.53
CA SER A 68 -7.61 10.44 -0.30
C SER A 68 -7.88 10.89 1.14
N PRO A 69 -7.17 10.34 2.14
CA PRO A 69 -7.53 10.54 3.54
C PRO A 69 -7.04 11.90 4.09
N PRO A 70 -7.66 12.41 5.17
CA PRO A 70 -7.26 13.66 5.81
C PRO A 70 -5.81 13.68 6.27
N ILE A 71 -5.27 12.54 6.71
CA ILE A 71 -3.86 12.42 7.09
C ILE A 71 -2.98 12.87 5.92
N ASN A 72 -3.26 12.47 4.69
CA ASN A 72 -2.52 12.92 3.51
C ASN A 72 -3.04 14.26 2.92
N GLY A 73 -3.65 15.12 3.74
CA GLY A 73 -4.20 16.41 3.31
C GLY A 73 -5.31 16.28 2.26
N GLY A 74 -6.04 15.16 2.22
CA GLY A 74 -7.05 14.89 1.19
C GLY A 74 -6.48 14.59 -0.20
N ARG A 75 -5.18 14.31 -0.31
CA ARG A 75 -4.54 13.92 -1.57
C ARG A 75 -4.51 12.39 -1.73
N PRO A 76 -4.53 11.88 -2.98
CA PRO A 76 -4.49 10.44 -3.23
C PRO A 76 -3.28 9.74 -2.63
N LEU A 77 -3.48 8.51 -2.19
CA LEU A 77 -2.39 7.57 -1.86
C LEU A 77 -2.52 6.29 -2.67
N HIS A 78 -1.41 5.58 -2.78
CA HIS A 78 -1.30 4.32 -3.51
C HIS A 78 -0.89 3.23 -2.54
N PHE A 79 -1.53 2.06 -2.62
CA PHE A 79 -1.28 0.94 -1.74
C PHE A 79 -0.69 -0.23 -2.53
N TYR A 80 0.38 -0.81 -2.01
CA TYR A 80 1.03 -2.00 -2.55
C TYR A 80 1.34 -2.94 -1.41
N ALA A 81 1.16 -4.24 -1.61
CA ALA A 81 1.50 -5.21 -0.58
C ALA A 81 1.90 -6.55 -1.17
N VAL A 82 2.73 -7.26 -0.42
CA VAL A 82 3.12 -8.65 -0.65
C VAL A 82 2.80 -9.45 0.60
N TYR A 83 2.24 -10.64 0.39
CA TYR A 83 1.81 -11.57 1.41
C TYR A 83 2.45 -12.94 1.11
N ASP A 84 3.31 -13.42 1.99
CA ASP A 84 3.94 -14.74 1.89
C ASP A 84 3.19 -15.72 2.81
N GLY A 85 2.32 -16.53 2.21
CA GLY A 85 1.46 -17.48 2.91
C GLY A 85 2.22 -18.70 3.42
N HIS A 86 1.79 -19.25 4.55
CA HIS A 86 2.32 -20.50 5.08
C HIS A 86 1.24 -21.34 5.75
N GLY A 87 1.32 -22.66 5.53
CA GLY A 87 0.29 -23.61 5.97
C GLY A 87 -0.94 -23.63 5.07
N GLY A 88 -0.94 -22.85 3.97
CA GLY A 88 -2.05 -22.69 3.04
C GLY A 88 -2.14 -21.27 2.47
N SER A 89 -2.78 -21.14 1.30
CA SER A 89 -2.93 -19.86 0.60
C SER A 89 -4.12 -19.01 1.08
N GLN A 90 -4.94 -19.54 1.99
CA GLN A 90 -6.20 -18.91 2.39
C GLN A 90 -5.99 -17.57 3.10
N VAL A 91 -4.99 -17.49 3.97
CA VAL A 91 -4.71 -16.25 4.73
C VAL A 91 -4.11 -15.17 3.85
N SER A 92 -3.15 -15.51 2.97
CA SER A 92 -2.57 -14.56 2.03
C SER A 92 -3.60 -14.09 0.99
N ALA A 93 -4.48 -14.98 0.52
CA ALA A 93 -5.62 -14.62 -0.35
C ALA A 93 -6.61 -13.66 0.35
N LEU A 94 -6.93 -13.92 1.62
CA LEU A 94 -7.80 -13.05 2.41
C LEU A 94 -7.14 -11.68 2.67
N CYS A 95 -5.83 -11.66 2.94
CA CYS A 95 -5.04 -10.44 3.03
C CYS A 95 -5.13 -9.62 1.74
N LYS A 96 -4.94 -10.27 0.57
CA LYS A 96 -5.07 -9.62 -0.73
C LYS A 96 -6.45 -9.00 -0.95
N GLU A 97 -7.51 -9.71 -0.55
CA GLU A 97 -8.88 -9.27 -0.75
C GLU A 97 -9.30 -8.14 0.21
N LYS A 98 -8.86 -8.17 1.47
CA LYS A 98 -9.42 -7.29 2.52
C LYS A 98 -8.47 -6.24 3.08
N MET A 99 -7.16 -6.46 3.04
CA MET A 99 -6.23 -5.61 3.82
C MET A 99 -6.27 -4.14 3.36
N HIS A 100 -6.28 -3.92 2.05
CA HIS A 100 -6.34 -2.58 1.47
C HIS A 100 -7.66 -1.87 1.81
N LEU A 101 -8.78 -2.59 1.90
CA LEU A 101 -10.07 -2.03 2.33
C LEU A 101 -10.05 -1.63 3.80
N ILE A 102 -9.54 -2.50 4.68
CA ILE A 102 -9.41 -2.23 6.11
C ILE A 102 -8.52 -1.00 6.32
N VAL A 103 -7.38 -0.94 5.63
CA VAL A 103 -6.46 0.21 5.71
C VAL A 103 -7.15 1.48 5.23
N ALA A 104 -7.87 1.46 4.11
CA ALA A 104 -8.62 2.61 3.61
C ALA A 104 -9.68 3.09 4.60
N GLU A 105 -10.43 2.17 5.21
CA GLU A 105 -11.42 2.49 6.24
C GLU A 105 -10.77 3.11 7.49
N GLU A 106 -9.68 2.53 8.00
CA GLU A 106 -8.96 3.10 9.15
C GLU A 106 -8.42 4.49 8.80
N LEU A 107 -7.93 4.73 7.58
CA LEU A 107 -7.40 6.03 7.16
C LEU A 107 -8.46 7.15 7.13
N ILE A 108 -9.73 6.81 6.91
CA ILE A 108 -10.84 7.78 6.78
C ILE A 108 -11.59 7.98 8.12
N ARG A 109 -11.29 7.18 9.15
CA ARG A 109 -11.97 7.28 10.45
C ARG A 109 -11.88 8.67 11.08
N PRO A 110 -13.00 9.28 11.52
CA PRO A 110 -13.02 10.63 12.11
C PRO A 110 -12.10 10.80 13.32
N GLU A 111 -11.99 9.77 14.16
CA GLU A 111 -11.12 9.74 15.35
C GLU A 111 -9.64 10.02 15.05
N ASN A 112 -9.22 9.75 13.81
CA ASN A 112 -7.85 9.97 13.37
C ASN A 112 -7.57 11.41 12.98
N ASN A 113 -8.63 12.22 12.80
CA ASN A 113 -8.55 13.60 12.39
C ASN A 113 -8.48 14.57 13.58
N THR A 114 -9.10 14.21 14.73
CA THR A 114 -9.33 15.12 15.86
C THR A 114 -8.06 15.52 16.61
N LYS A 115 -7.01 14.69 16.61
CA LYS A 115 -5.75 15.00 17.31
C LYS A 115 -4.80 15.92 16.55
N MET A 116 -5.02 16.15 15.25
CA MET A 116 -4.17 17.05 14.45
C MET A 116 -4.62 18.52 14.47
N MET A 117 -5.85 18.83 14.91
CA MET A 117 -6.37 20.21 14.99
C MET A 117 -6.48 20.75 16.43
N SER A 118 -6.32 19.92 17.47
CA SER A 118 -6.59 20.28 18.86
C SER A 118 -5.46 21.04 19.59
N SER A 119 -4.38 21.45 18.92
CA SER A 119 -3.36 22.34 19.50
C SER A 119 -3.70 23.83 19.35
N SER A 120 -4.90 24.17 18.88
CA SER A 120 -5.29 25.56 18.58
C SER A 120 -6.20 26.22 19.64
N SER A 121 -6.42 25.59 20.79
CA SER A 121 -7.32 26.15 21.81
C SER A 121 -6.79 26.02 23.23
N SER A 122 -5.74 26.78 23.55
CA SER A 122 -5.59 27.47 24.84
C SER A 122 -4.49 28.54 24.83
N SER A 123 -4.93 29.77 25.11
CA SER A 123 -4.20 30.93 25.69
C SER A 123 -3.09 31.63 24.89
N SER A 124 -3.38 32.89 24.60
CA SER A 124 -2.51 33.99 24.21
C SER A 124 -1.23 34.07 25.05
N GLY A 125 -0.09 33.98 24.38
CA GLY A 125 1.23 34.25 24.96
C GLY A 125 2.17 34.73 23.86
N SER A 126 2.43 36.03 23.82
CA SER A 126 3.42 36.64 22.93
C SER A 126 4.81 36.12 23.31
N GLY A 127 5.42 35.33 22.43
CA GLY A 127 6.77 34.79 22.62
C GLY A 127 7.43 34.52 21.28
N SER A 128 8.26 35.46 20.84
CA SER A 128 9.16 35.30 19.70
C SER A 128 10.29 34.35 20.09
N GLY A 129 10.31 33.12 19.56
CA GLY A 129 11.42 32.20 19.77
C GLY A 129 11.25 30.79 19.18
N SER A 130 12.14 30.46 18.23
CA SER A 130 12.60 29.10 17.87
C SER A 130 11.64 28.20 17.06
N SER A 131 11.69 28.33 15.73
CA SER A 131 10.96 27.55 14.72
C SER A 131 11.39 26.08 14.54
N SER A 132 12.16 25.50 15.46
CA SER A 132 12.74 24.14 15.29
C SER A 132 12.12 23.07 16.20
N SER A 133 11.41 23.45 17.26
CA SER A 133 10.78 22.52 18.21
C SER A 133 9.38 22.07 17.78
N SER A 134 8.63 22.94 17.09
CA SER A 134 7.27 22.68 16.61
C SER A 134 7.22 21.64 15.48
N ASP A 135 8.19 21.69 14.56
CA ASP A 135 8.29 20.79 13.40
C ASP A 135 8.54 19.34 13.82
N ARG A 136 9.46 19.13 14.79
CA ARG A 136 9.70 17.81 15.40
C ARG A 136 8.50 17.26 16.15
N GLY A 137 7.67 18.12 16.73
CA GLY A 137 6.42 17.72 17.41
C GLY A 137 5.39 17.20 16.41
N GLN A 138 5.15 17.96 15.35
CA GLN A 138 4.21 17.58 14.29
C GLN A 138 4.63 16.29 13.57
N GLN A 139 5.93 16.11 13.32
CA GLN A 139 6.43 14.88 12.72
C GLN A 139 6.18 13.64 13.60
N ARG A 140 6.37 13.75 14.92
CA ARG A 140 6.09 12.65 15.86
C ARG A 140 4.60 12.31 15.92
N ASP A 141 3.73 13.32 15.88
CA ASP A 141 2.28 13.11 15.88
C ASP A 141 1.79 12.45 14.58
N TRP A 142 2.38 12.86 13.44
CA TRP A 142 2.19 12.22 12.14
C TRP A 142 2.59 10.75 12.15
N GLU A 143 3.80 10.43 12.63
CA GLU A 143 4.31 9.06 12.73
C GLU A 143 3.42 8.22 13.66
N ALA A 144 3.06 8.76 14.83
CA ALA A 144 2.18 8.09 15.78
C ALA A 144 0.79 7.80 15.20
N ALA A 145 0.25 8.71 14.37
CA ALA A 145 -1.02 8.49 13.69
C ALA A 145 -0.93 7.32 12.69
N TRP A 146 0.10 7.27 11.86
CA TRP A 146 0.32 6.15 10.93
C TRP A 146 0.51 4.82 11.63
N ILE A 147 1.37 4.78 12.67
CA ILE A 147 1.60 3.58 13.48
C ILE A 147 0.27 3.07 14.02
N ARG A 148 -0.54 3.94 14.62
CA ARG A 148 -1.82 3.57 15.21
C ARG A 148 -2.83 3.06 14.17
N ILE A 149 -2.91 3.70 13.01
CA ILE A 149 -3.80 3.30 11.90
C ILE A 149 -3.41 1.92 11.37
N LEU A 150 -2.13 1.72 11.10
CA LEU A 150 -1.62 0.46 10.55
C LEU A 150 -1.73 -0.67 11.59
N GLN A 151 -1.37 -0.43 12.84
CA GLN A 151 -1.57 -1.42 13.93
C GLN A 151 -3.03 -1.86 14.05
N ARG A 152 -3.99 -0.91 14.05
CA ARG A 152 -5.42 -1.22 14.06
C ARG A 152 -5.83 -2.03 12.83
N SER A 153 -5.28 -1.71 11.66
CA SER A 153 -5.58 -2.41 10.41
C SER A 153 -5.13 -3.88 10.46
N PHE A 154 -3.88 -4.14 10.89
CA PHE A 154 -3.37 -5.50 11.07
C PHE A 154 -4.16 -6.28 12.12
N GLN A 155 -4.49 -5.65 13.27
CA GLN A 155 -5.32 -6.28 14.30
C GLN A 155 -6.73 -6.61 13.81
N ARG A 156 -7.32 -5.76 12.96
CA ARG A 156 -8.63 -6.04 12.36
C ARG A 156 -8.57 -7.21 11.38
N MET A 157 -7.52 -7.28 10.55
CA MET A 157 -7.30 -8.42 9.67
C MET A 157 -7.13 -9.72 10.46
N ASP A 158 -6.30 -9.71 11.50
CA ASP A 158 -6.07 -10.88 12.38
C ASP A 158 -7.37 -11.36 13.03
N LYS A 159 -8.23 -10.45 13.48
CA LYS A 159 -9.58 -10.80 13.99
C LYS A 159 -10.45 -11.45 12.91
N ILE A 160 -10.43 -10.94 11.68
CA ILE A 160 -11.20 -11.54 10.59
C ILE A 160 -10.72 -12.97 10.34
N ILE A 161 -9.41 -13.23 10.37
CA ILE A 161 -8.84 -14.57 10.24
C ILE A 161 -9.27 -15.47 11.42
N CYS A 162 -9.10 -14.99 12.66
CA CYS A 162 -9.37 -15.77 13.88
C CYS A 162 -10.85 -16.13 14.10
N PHE A 163 -11.77 -15.33 13.55
CA PHE A 163 -13.22 -15.50 13.69
C PHE A 163 -13.93 -15.82 12.36
N ASN A 164 -13.17 -16.15 11.31
CA ASN A 164 -13.74 -16.60 10.04
C ASN A 164 -14.51 -17.92 10.24
N CYS A 165 -15.71 -18.05 9.67
CA CYS A 165 -16.52 -19.27 9.63
C CYS A 165 -16.60 -19.81 8.19
N ASP A 166 -16.90 -21.10 8.04
CA ASP A 166 -17.20 -21.69 6.71
C ASP A 166 -18.61 -21.36 6.20
N CYS A 167 -19.38 -20.63 6.99
CA CYS A 167 -20.76 -20.29 6.72
C CYS A 167 -20.95 -19.22 5.63
N GLY A 168 -19.87 -18.69 5.07
CA GLY A 168 -19.87 -17.62 4.06
C GLY A 168 -20.21 -16.24 4.60
N SER A 169 -20.53 -16.10 5.90
CA SER A 169 -20.72 -14.79 6.53
C SER A 169 -19.35 -14.12 6.70
N LEU A 170 -19.11 -13.07 5.92
CA LEU A 170 -17.90 -12.25 6.01
C LEU A 170 -17.86 -11.34 7.26
N SER A 171 -18.80 -11.52 8.19
CA SER A 171 -18.87 -10.80 9.45
C SER A 171 -18.28 -11.64 10.57
N TYR A 172 -17.34 -11.06 11.33
CA TYR A 172 -16.83 -11.64 12.59
C TYR A 172 -17.91 -11.75 13.69
N ARG A 173 -19.18 -11.41 13.38
CA ARG A 173 -20.34 -11.57 14.24
C ARG A 173 -21.15 -12.85 13.95
N CYS A 174 -20.68 -13.78 13.11
CA CYS A 174 -21.36 -15.08 13.07
C CYS A 174 -21.29 -15.75 14.45
N LEU A 175 -22.38 -16.39 14.87
CA LEU A 175 -22.41 -17.29 16.03
C LEU A 175 -21.83 -18.68 15.74
N CYS A 176 -21.33 -18.89 14.52
CA CYS A 176 -20.70 -20.10 14.05
C CYS A 176 -19.35 -20.33 14.77
N PRO A 177 -18.93 -21.60 15.00
CA PRO A 177 -17.58 -21.86 15.45
C PRO A 177 -16.56 -21.38 14.39
N PRO A 178 -15.41 -20.82 14.79
CA PRO A 178 -14.36 -20.43 13.86
C PRO A 178 -13.79 -21.63 13.08
N ASN A 179 -13.40 -21.40 11.83
CA ASN A 179 -12.67 -22.37 11.03
C ASN A 179 -11.31 -22.66 11.69
N GLN A 180 -11.18 -23.87 12.25
CA GLN A 180 -9.97 -24.29 12.97
C GLN A 180 -8.77 -24.47 12.03
N ASN A 181 -8.98 -24.84 10.77
CA ASN A 181 -7.89 -24.97 9.79
C ASN A 181 -7.27 -23.62 9.48
N LEU A 182 -8.09 -22.57 9.32
CA LEU A 182 -7.60 -21.23 9.03
C LEU A 182 -6.73 -20.67 10.18
N ARG A 183 -6.94 -21.12 11.42
CA ARG A 183 -6.11 -20.72 12.59
C ARG A 183 -4.72 -21.34 12.61
N LEU A 184 -4.51 -22.42 11.87
CA LEU A 184 -3.19 -23.06 11.72
C LEU A 184 -2.40 -22.50 10.52
N MET A 185 -3.03 -21.61 9.76
CA MET A 185 -2.46 -20.93 8.60
C MET A 185 -2.02 -19.53 8.99
N GLY A 186 -1.10 -18.98 8.22
CA GLY A 186 -0.65 -17.61 8.39
C GLY A 186 -0.14 -17.01 7.10
N SER A 187 0.19 -15.73 7.20
CA SER A 187 0.85 -15.01 6.12
C SER A 187 1.75 -13.95 6.73
N THR A 188 2.89 -13.69 6.10
CA THR A 188 3.55 -12.40 6.28
C THR A 188 2.68 -11.30 5.64
N ALA A 189 2.99 -10.05 5.96
CA ALA A 189 2.44 -8.92 5.24
C ALA A 189 3.43 -7.77 5.27
N ILE A 190 3.88 -7.37 4.09
CA ILE A 190 4.59 -6.11 3.91
C ILE A 190 3.78 -5.17 3.01
N ILE A 191 3.52 -3.97 3.51
CA ILE A 191 2.68 -2.97 2.88
C ILE A 191 3.52 -1.72 2.63
N ALA A 192 3.48 -1.21 1.41
CA ALA A 192 3.99 0.09 1.03
C ALA A 192 2.83 1.03 0.67
N ILE A 193 2.70 2.11 1.42
CA ILE A 193 1.78 3.21 1.12
C ILE A 193 2.61 4.36 0.57
N VAL A 194 2.33 4.74 -0.67
CA VAL A 194 3.05 5.79 -1.39
C VAL A 194 2.14 7.00 -1.52
N THR A 195 2.64 8.15 -1.08
CA THR A 195 2.01 9.46 -1.29
C THR A 195 2.94 10.34 -2.11
N ASP A 196 2.57 11.62 -2.27
CA ASP A 196 3.40 12.62 -2.93
C ASP A 196 4.61 13.09 -2.12
N HIS A 197 4.61 12.84 -0.81
CA HIS A 197 5.67 13.32 0.09
C HIS A 197 6.30 12.22 0.95
N ALA A 198 5.68 11.04 1.05
CA ALA A 198 6.15 9.98 1.91
C ALA A 198 5.96 8.59 1.30
N ILE A 199 6.82 7.66 1.72
CA ILE A 199 6.63 6.23 1.56
C ILE A 199 6.54 5.65 2.97
N VAL A 200 5.39 5.12 3.33
CA VAL A 200 5.14 4.49 4.64
C VAL A 200 5.18 2.98 4.46
N ILE A 201 6.05 2.30 5.21
CA ILE A 201 6.21 0.85 5.17
C ILE A 201 5.66 0.25 6.46
N ALA A 202 4.78 -0.75 6.34
CA ALA A 202 4.30 -1.57 7.44
C ALA A 202 4.74 -3.01 7.20
N ASN A 203 5.52 -3.59 8.12
CA ASN A 203 6.01 -4.96 8.00
C ASN A 203 5.52 -5.83 9.15
N CYS A 204 5.07 -7.04 8.83
CA CYS A 204 4.80 -8.12 9.77
C CYS A 204 5.29 -9.44 9.16
N GLY A 205 6.40 -9.97 9.70
CA GLY A 205 7.03 -11.19 9.19
C GLY A 205 8.42 -10.91 8.62
N ASP A 206 8.89 -11.78 7.74
CA ASP A 206 10.23 -11.77 7.15
C ASP A 206 10.26 -11.43 5.65
N SER A 207 9.13 -11.03 5.06
CA SER A 207 9.13 -10.30 3.79
C SER A 207 9.80 -8.93 3.94
N ARG A 208 10.30 -8.36 2.83
CA ARG A 208 11.16 -7.18 2.88
C ARG A 208 10.85 -6.13 1.81
N ALA A 209 10.93 -4.86 2.21
CA ALA A 209 10.90 -3.70 1.33
C ALA A 209 12.27 -3.03 1.30
N VAL A 210 12.72 -2.71 0.09
CA VAL A 210 14.01 -2.06 -0.17
C VAL A 210 13.77 -0.85 -1.06
N LEU A 211 14.24 0.32 -0.63
CA LEU A 211 14.18 1.56 -1.39
C LEU A 211 15.51 1.78 -2.11
N SER A 212 15.47 2.02 -3.42
CA SER A 212 16.65 2.47 -4.16
C SER A 212 16.68 3.99 -4.28
N ARG A 213 17.78 4.63 -3.90
CA ARG A 213 17.99 6.08 -4.05
C ARG A 213 19.42 6.35 -4.51
N ASN A 214 19.58 7.06 -5.63
CA ASN A 214 20.89 7.40 -6.21
C ASN A 214 21.78 6.16 -6.43
N GLY A 215 21.20 5.05 -6.91
CA GLY A 215 21.91 3.80 -7.14
C GLY A 215 22.18 2.95 -5.89
N ASN A 216 21.84 3.43 -4.69
CA ASN A 216 22.06 2.71 -3.44
C ASN A 216 20.77 2.03 -2.96
N ALA A 217 20.90 0.79 -2.48
CA ALA A 217 19.82 0.05 -1.85
C ALA A 217 19.75 0.34 -0.35
N LEU A 218 18.60 0.77 0.14
CA LEU A 218 18.31 1.06 1.53
C LEU A 218 17.21 0.10 2.02
N SER A 219 17.50 -0.73 3.03
CA SER A 219 16.45 -1.53 3.67
C SER A 219 15.51 -0.61 4.44
N VAL A 220 14.22 -0.63 4.11
CA VAL A 220 13.20 0.21 4.75
C VAL A 220 12.24 -0.60 5.62
N SER A 221 12.50 -1.90 5.76
CA SER A 221 11.89 -2.78 6.74
C SER A 221 12.96 -3.65 7.42
N PHE A 222 12.61 -4.21 8.58
CA PHE A 222 13.41 -5.18 9.30
C PHE A 222 12.61 -6.47 9.46
N ASP A 223 13.23 -7.61 9.14
CA ASP A 223 12.59 -8.92 9.26
C ASP A 223 12.31 -9.25 10.73
N HIS A 224 11.09 -9.70 11.03
CA HIS A 224 10.71 -10.17 12.37
C HIS A 224 11.17 -11.62 12.59
N LYS A 225 12.49 -11.82 12.75
CA LYS A 225 13.08 -13.12 13.06
C LYS A 225 13.22 -13.33 14.57
N LYS A 226 13.00 -14.56 15.04
CA LYS A 226 13.04 -14.94 16.48
C LYS A 226 14.41 -14.84 17.18
N TYR A 227 15.46 -14.35 16.50
CA TYR A 227 16.86 -14.44 16.97
C TYR A 227 17.58 -13.10 17.20
N LEU A 228 16.85 -11.98 17.32
CA LEU A 228 17.44 -10.72 17.79
C LEU A 228 17.20 -10.59 19.30
N ILE A 229 17.96 -11.37 20.07
CA ILE A 229 18.21 -11.07 21.49
C ILE A 229 19.34 -10.03 21.46
N PHE A 230 19.05 -8.79 21.85
CA PHE A 230 20.09 -7.79 22.19
C PHE A 230 20.55 -8.01 23.63
#